data_AF-A0A2E4W7M4-F1
#
_entry.id   AF-A0A2E4W7M4-F1
#
_cell.length_a   1.000
_cell.length_b   1.000
_cell.length_c   1.000
_cell.angle_alpha   90.00
_cell.angle_beta   90.00
_cell.angle_gamma   90.00
#
_symmetry.space_group_name_H-M   'P 1'
#
loop_
_entity.id
_entity.type
_entity.pdbx_description
1 polymer ?
#
loop_
_entity_poly.entity_id
_entity_poly.type
_entity_poly.pdbx_seq_one_letter_code
_entity_poly.pdbx_strand_id
1 'polypeptide(L)'
;MSMRYEIEIGDLFELKEEHLTLLSKTYVTWDNCEFGAPSINPKRPYGNSDVMDDMKDILGDYYSERELRSFHKELEIALQIVLRNKTFEPGIFKHTCYYEWERVDANY
;
A
#
# COMPACT_ATOMS: atom_id res chain seq x y z
N MET A 1 -7.23 -12.13 -7.57
CA MET A 1 -8.07 -11.17 -8.31
C MET A 1 -7.76 -9.81 -7.71
N SER A 2 -6.76 -9.12 -8.26
CA SER A 2 -6.32 -7.78 -7.81
C SER A 2 -7.46 -6.78 -8.04
N MET A 3 -7.43 -5.65 -7.35
CA MET A 3 -8.31 -4.48 -7.48
C MET A 3 -8.20 -3.85 -8.89
N ARG A 4 -8.35 -4.63 -9.95
CA ARG A 4 -8.18 -4.23 -11.35
C ARG A 4 -9.40 -3.51 -11.93
N TYR A 5 -10.41 -3.21 -11.12
CA TYR A 5 -11.54 -2.38 -11.51
C TYR A 5 -11.52 -1.15 -10.60
N GLU A 6 -11.56 0.04 -11.18
CA GLU A 6 -11.76 1.37 -10.55
C GLU A 6 -10.51 2.24 -10.23
N ILE A 7 -9.39 2.11 -10.95
CA ILE A 7 -8.40 3.21 -10.99
C ILE A 7 -8.24 3.69 -12.42
N GLU A 8 -8.69 4.90 -12.70
CA GLU A 8 -8.59 5.58 -13.97
C GLU A 8 -7.40 6.54 -14.00
N ILE A 9 -6.95 6.90 -15.21
CA ILE A 9 -5.96 7.96 -15.36
C ILE A 9 -6.61 9.26 -14.89
N GLY A 10 -5.95 9.95 -13.96
CA GLY A 10 -6.46 11.17 -13.37
C GLY A 10 -6.92 11.04 -11.92
N ASP A 11 -7.13 9.81 -11.43
CA ASP A 11 -7.54 9.56 -10.06
C ASP A 11 -6.48 10.03 -9.06
N LEU A 12 -6.96 10.51 -7.92
CA LEU A 12 -6.13 10.97 -6.82
C LEU A 12 -6.12 9.91 -5.71
N PHE A 13 -4.94 9.69 -5.15
CA PHE A 13 -4.73 8.84 -4.01
C PHE A 13 -3.96 9.60 -2.93
N GLU A 14 -4.43 9.51 -1.69
CA GLU A 14 -3.72 10.06 -0.53
C GLU A 14 -2.84 8.97 0.09
N LEU A 15 -1.51 9.15 -0.04
CA LEU A 15 -0.56 8.36 0.73
C LEU A 15 -0.54 8.88 2.16
N LYS A 16 -0.97 8.04 3.12
CA LYS A 16 -1.08 8.36 4.54
C LYS A 16 0.03 7.73 5.36
N GLU A 17 0.21 8.21 6.59
CA GLU A 17 1.18 7.66 7.56
C GLU A 17 0.88 6.20 7.92
N GLU A 18 -0.39 5.80 7.95
CA GLU A 18 -0.81 4.42 8.20
C GLU A 18 -0.27 3.47 7.13
N HIS A 19 -0.28 3.90 5.86
CA HIS A 19 0.28 3.10 4.75
C HIS A 19 1.79 2.90 4.92
N LEU A 20 2.52 3.97 5.24
CA LEU A 20 3.96 3.93 5.45
C LEU A 20 4.34 3.07 6.66
N THR A 21 3.59 3.22 7.74
CA THR A 21 3.75 2.44 8.97
C THR A 21 3.56 0.95 8.68
N LEU A 22 2.48 0.56 7.99
CA LEU A 22 2.25 -0.82 7.60
C LEU A 22 3.33 -1.35 6.65
N LEU A 23 3.71 -0.59 5.60
CA LEU A 23 4.78 -0.98 4.68
C LEU A 23 6.09 -1.26 5.40
N SER A 24 6.46 -0.44 6.39
CA SER A 24 7.68 -0.62 7.21
C SER A 24 7.71 -1.93 8.01
N LYS A 25 6.54 -2.55 8.22
CA LYS A 25 6.37 -3.83 8.93
C LYS A 25 6.16 -5.01 7.99
N THR A 26 6.13 -4.80 6.68
CA THR A 26 5.87 -5.87 5.72
C THR A 26 7.03 -6.86 5.61
N TYR A 27 6.71 -8.14 5.49
CA TYR A 27 7.69 -9.19 5.19
C TYR A 27 7.79 -9.38 3.68
N VAL A 28 8.96 -9.05 3.13
CA VAL A 28 9.27 -9.26 1.72
C VAL A 28 9.87 -10.65 1.53
N THR A 29 9.31 -11.38 0.58
CA THR A 29 9.74 -12.72 0.15
C THR A 29 10.05 -12.71 -1.35
N TRP A 30 10.58 -13.82 -1.85
CA TRP A 30 10.68 -14.07 -3.29
C TRP A 30 9.52 -14.96 -3.72
N ASP A 31 8.68 -14.48 -4.63
CA ASP A 31 7.70 -15.30 -5.33
C ASP A 31 8.36 -15.86 -6.60
N ASN A 32 8.20 -17.16 -6.88
CA ASN A 32 8.77 -17.82 -8.04
C ASN A 32 7.80 -17.91 -9.24
N CYS A 33 6.66 -17.22 -9.20
CA CYS A 33 5.73 -17.15 -10.32
C CYS A 33 6.39 -16.46 -11.54
N GLU A 34 6.23 -17.06 -12.73
CA GLU A 34 6.86 -16.61 -13.99
C GLU A 34 8.40 -16.47 -13.89
N PHE A 35 8.94 -15.26 -13.98
CA PHE A 35 10.38 -14.99 -13.81
C PHE A 35 10.79 -14.81 -12.34
N GLY A 36 9.82 -14.84 -11.44
CA GLY A 36 9.94 -14.49 -10.05
C GLY A 36 10.13 -13.00 -9.80
N ALA A 37 9.83 -12.56 -8.58
CA ALA A 37 10.00 -11.19 -8.13
C ALA A 37 9.98 -11.08 -6.60
N PRO A 38 10.55 -10.01 -6.02
CA PRO A 38 10.23 -9.62 -4.66
C PRO A 38 8.73 -9.36 -4.51
N SER A 39 8.12 -9.92 -3.46
CA SER A 39 6.70 -9.80 -3.16
C SER A 39 6.47 -9.69 -1.66
N ILE A 40 5.39 -9.02 -1.24
CA ILE A 40 4.95 -9.09 0.16
C ILE A 40 4.38 -10.49 0.41
N ASN A 41 4.76 -11.12 1.53
CA ASN A 41 4.25 -12.44 1.91
C ASN A 41 2.72 -12.37 2.14
N PRO A 42 1.88 -12.97 1.27
CA PRO A 42 0.44 -12.83 1.37
C PRO A 42 -0.16 -13.64 2.53
N LYS A 43 0.56 -14.65 3.03
CA LYS A 43 0.12 -15.47 4.16
C LYS A 43 0.37 -14.77 5.50
N ARG A 44 1.46 -14.01 5.58
CA ARG A 44 1.93 -13.34 6.80
C ARG A 44 2.57 -11.99 6.46
N PRO A 45 1.77 -11.01 6.00
CA PRO A 45 2.32 -9.73 5.58
C PRO A 45 3.03 -9.01 6.73
N TYR A 46 2.58 -9.19 7.98
CA TYR A 46 3.09 -8.45 9.15
C TYR A 46 3.70 -9.34 10.26
N GLY A 47 3.89 -10.64 9.99
CA GLY A 47 4.58 -11.55 10.92
C GLY A 47 3.78 -12.80 11.28
N ASN A 48 2.47 -12.69 11.49
CA ASN A 48 1.61 -13.83 11.84
C ASN A 48 0.47 -14.02 10.80
N SER A 49 -0.43 -15.00 11.00
CA SER A 49 -1.53 -15.30 10.04
C SER A 49 -2.86 -14.58 10.32
N ASP A 50 -2.99 -13.93 11.47
CA ASP A 50 -4.06 -13.01 11.83
C ASP A 50 -3.68 -11.57 11.46
N VAL A 51 -3.94 -11.24 10.19
CA VAL A 51 -3.58 -9.94 9.61
C VAL A 51 -4.29 -8.79 10.33
N MET A 52 -5.53 -8.99 10.80
CA MET A 52 -6.28 -7.90 11.43
C MET A 52 -5.74 -7.59 12.81
N ASP A 53 -5.40 -8.62 13.59
CA ASP A 53 -4.80 -8.48 14.91
C ASP A 53 -3.40 -7.81 14.82
N ASP A 54 -2.56 -8.28 13.90
CA ASP A 54 -1.25 -7.64 13.62
C ASP A 54 -1.42 -6.15 13.26
N MET A 55 -2.43 -5.79 12.46
CA MET A 55 -2.67 -4.39 12.09
C MET A 55 -3.14 -3.53 13.27
N LYS A 56 -3.93 -4.09 14.19
CA LYS A 56 -4.34 -3.40 15.42
C LYS A 56 -3.15 -3.18 16.35
N ASP A 57 -2.22 -4.13 16.42
CA ASP A 57 -0.98 -3.96 17.18
C ASP A 57 -0.07 -2.88 16.57
N ILE A 58 -0.05 -2.77 15.24
CA ILE A 58 0.80 -1.81 14.51
C ILE A 58 0.22 -0.39 14.51
N LEU A 59 -1.08 -0.24 14.21
CA LEU A 59 -1.75 1.06 14.04
C LEU A 59 -2.57 1.49 15.25
N GLY A 60 -2.89 0.57 16.16
CA GLY A 60 -3.78 0.78 17.31
C GLY A 60 -5.21 0.23 17.09
N ASP A 61 -5.89 -0.08 18.19
CA ASP A 61 -7.23 -0.70 18.21
C ASP A 61 -8.40 0.30 18.06
N TYR A 62 -8.12 1.52 17.60
CA TYR A 62 -9.13 2.56 17.40
C TYR A 62 -9.69 2.62 15.97
N TYR A 63 -9.06 1.92 15.01
CA TYR A 63 -9.62 1.75 13.66
C TYR A 63 -10.59 0.57 13.62
N SER A 64 -11.71 0.74 12.91
CA SER A 64 -12.61 -0.36 12.62
C SER A 64 -11.95 -1.38 11.69
N GLU A 65 -12.40 -2.64 11.71
CA GLU A 65 -11.93 -3.65 10.75
C GLU A 65 -12.11 -3.22 9.29
N ARG A 66 -13.14 -2.42 8.99
CA ARG A 66 -13.38 -1.91 7.65
C ARG A 66 -12.25 -0.97 7.21
N GLU A 67 -11.82 -0.07 8.09
CA GLU A 67 -10.71 0.86 7.81
C GLU A 67 -9.39 0.10 7.68
N LEU A 68 -9.11 -0.84 8.58
CA LEU A 68 -7.91 -1.69 8.49
C LEU A 68 -7.85 -2.47 7.17
N ARG A 69 -8.97 -3.06 6.73
CA ARG A 69 -9.06 -3.72 5.43
C ARG A 69 -8.85 -2.76 4.25
N SER A 70 -9.26 -1.50 4.40
CA SER A 70 -9.02 -0.45 3.39
C SER A 70 -7.52 -0.18 3.28
N PHE A 71 -6.86 0.16 4.39
CA PHE A 71 -5.41 0.40 4.43
C PHE A 71 -4.60 -0.77 3.88
N HIS A 72 -4.95 -2.00 4.24
CA HIS A 72 -4.25 -3.19 3.75
C HIS A 72 -4.36 -3.36 2.24
N LYS A 73 -5.54 -3.10 1.66
CA LYS A 73 -5.73 -3.15 0.20
C LYS A 73 -5.02 -1.99 -0.50
N GLU A 74 -5.07 -0.81 0.09
CA GLU A 74 -4.42 0.41 -0.41
C GLU A 74 -2.89 0.29 -0.45
N LEU A 75 -2.29 -0.68 0.25
CA LEU A 75 -0.85 -0.96 0.17
C LEU A 75 -0.34 -1.29 -1.23
N GLU A 76 -1.19 -1.83 -2.11
CA GLU A 76 -0.82 -2.04 -3.52
C GLU A 76 -0.41 -0.70 -4.18
N ILE A 77 -1.22 0.34 -3.98
CA ILE A 77 -0.98 1.69 -4.51
C ILE A 77 0.16 2.36 -3.74
N ALA A 78 0.15 2.26 -2.41
CA ALA A 78 1.19 2.87 -1.58
C ALA A 78 2.59 2.34 -1.93
N LEU A 79 2.74 1.03 -2.17
CA LEU A 79 4.00 0.43 -2.58
C LEU A 79 4.45 0.92 -3.97
N GLN A 80 3.52 1.06 -4.92
CA GLN A 80 3.82 1.65 -6.23
C GLN A 80 4.36 3.07 -6.08
N ILE A 81 3.69 3.91 -5.27
CA ILE A 81 4.11 5.29 -5.02
C ILE A 81 5.51 5.35 -4.40
N VAL A 82 5.74 4.60 -3.32
CA VAL A 82 7.01 4.59 -2.58
C VAL A 82 8.17 4.19 -3.49
N LEU A 83 8.01 3.10 -4.26
CA LEU A 83 9.08 2.60 -5.13
C LEU A 83 9.32 3.50 -6.35
N ARG A 84 8.25 4.05 -6.94
CA ARG A 84 8.35 4.90 -8.13
C ARG A 84 8.93 6.27 -7.81
N ASN A 85 8.44 6.89 -6.73
CA ASN A 85 8.82 8.24 -6.33
C ASN A 85 10.02 8.26 -5.36
N LYS A 86 10.45 7.08 -4.88
CA LYS A 86 11.54 6.93 -3.90
C LYS A 86 11.32 7.80 -2.65
N THR A 87 10.07 7.85 -2.19
CA THR A 87 9.63 8.70 -1.09
C THR A 87 8.91 7.88 -0.02
N PHE A 88 9.07 8.30 1.22
CA PHE A 88 8.27 7.86 2.37
C PHE A 88 7.59 9.07 3.02
N GLU A 89 7.25 10.09 2.23
CA GLU A 89 6.49 11.24 2.69
C GLU A 89 5.02 11.07 2.32
N PRO A 90 4.07 11.32 3.24
CA PRO A 90 2.66 11.44 2.89
C PRO A 90 2.40 12.53 1.84
N GLY A 91 1.27 12.40 1.16
CA GLY A 91 0.81 13.40 0.20
C GLY A 91 -0.22 12.87 -0.80
N ILE A 92 -0.68 13.77 -1.66
CA ILE A 92 -1.59 13.44 -2.75
C ILE A 92 -0.79 13.05 -3.99
N PHE A 93 -1.16 11.92 -4.59
CA PHE A 93 -0.57 11.41 -5.80
C PHE A 93 -1.65 11.21 -6.86
N LYS A 94 -1.32 11.54 -8.11
CA LYS A 94 -2.21 11.37 -9.25
C LYS A 94 -1.77 10.19 -10.08
N HIS A 95 -2.70 9.33 -10.45
CA HIS A 95 -2.44 8.22 -11.36
C HIS A 95 -2.26 8.75 -12.79
N THR A 96 -1.08 8.54 -13.38
CA THR A 96 -0.72 9.13 -14.69
C THR A 96 -0.71 8.09 -15.80
N CYS A 97 -0.22 6.88 -15.52
CA CYS A 97 -0.32 5.72 -16.41
C CYS A 97 -0.05 4.43 -15.62
N TYR A 98 -0.08 3.26 -16.27
CA TYR A 98 0.06 1.94 -15.64
C TYR A 98 1.06 1.85 -14.47
N TYR A 99 0.56 1.70 -13.24
CA TYR A 99 1.34 1.61 -11.99
C TYR A 99 2.18 2.87 -11.67
N GLU A 100 1.97 3.97 -12.39
CA GLU A 100 2.68 5.23 -12.24
C GLU A 100 1.81 6.27 -11.55
N TRP A 101 2.40 6.87 -10.52
CA TRP A 101 1.78 7.86 -9.67
C TRP A 101 2.74 9.02 -9.49
N GLU A 102 2.27 10.24 -9.71
CA GLU A 102 3.06 11.46 -9.57
C GLU A 102 2.53 12.32 -8.43
N ARG A 103 3.43 12.89 -7.61
CA ARG A 103 3.03 13.78 -6.51
C ARG A 103 2.34 15.02 -7.09
N VAL A 104 1.22 15.40 -6.49
CA VAL A 104 0.56 16.67 -6.78
C VAL A 104 1.15 17.70 -5.84
N ASP A 105 2.05 18.55 -6.35
CA ASP A 105 2.56 19.69 -5.58
C ASP A 105 1.42 20.69 -5.35
N ALA A 106 1.22 21.09 -4.10
CA ALA A 106 0.26 22.13 -3.72
C ALA A 106 0.79 23.51 -4.15
N ASN A 107 0.88 23.76 -5.45
CA ASN A 107 1.05 25.10 -5.98
C ASN A 107 -0.33 25.66 -6.32
N TYR A 108 -0.94 26.35 -5.35
CA TYR A 108 -2.05 27.30 -5.56
C TYR A 108 -1.50 28.72 -5.63
#